data_AF-A0A7S2VB04-F1
#
_entry.id   AF-A0A7S2VB04-F1
#
_cell.length_a   1.000
_cell.length_b   1.000
_cell.length_c   1.000
_cell.angle_alpha   90.00
_cell.angle_beta   90.00
_cell.angle_gamma   90.00
#
_symmetry.space_group_name_H-M   'P 1'
#
loop_
_entity.id
_entity.type
_entity.pdbx_description
1 polymer ?
#
loop_
_entity_poly.entity_id
_entity_poly.type
_entity_poly.pdbx_seq_one_letter_code
_entity_poly.pdbx_strand_id
1 'polypeptide(L)'
;FLLACDYNFWVAAEKMADYWKERKDIFGPDRFYRPLSLWGDDTALSPAAKEVLKSGFFTPLPLDKFHRAAFIFDRDFSSPASEDFAARLEALLYTFQVMFESDEAIRNGFVGLVAPECEGVVCSPSLASFRFGMSE
;
A
#
# COMPACT_ATOMS: atom_id res chain seq x y z
N PHE A 1 7.00 12.88 -3.35
CA PHE A 1 8.40 12.78 -3.80
C PHE A 1 9.29 13.87 -3.20
N LEU A 2 9.12 15.17 -3.52
CA LEU A 2 9.97 16.22 -2.95
C LEU A 2 10.01 16.23 -1.42
N LEU A 3 8.83 16.20 -0.78
CA LEU A 3 8.72 16.13 0.68
C LEU A 3 9.33 14.85 1.26
N ALA A 4 9.20 13.73 0.54
CA ALA A 4 9.84 12.51 0.96
C ALA A 4 11.35 12.73 0.94
N CYS A 5 11.92 13.14 -0.19
CA CYS A 5 13.36 13.31 -0.41
C CYS A 5 13.99 14.61 0.15
N ASP A 6 13.45 15.19 1.22
CA ASP A 6 13.96 16.42 1.85
C ASP A 6 14.26 17.57 0.85
N TYR A 7 13.41 17.71 -0.16
CA TYR A 7 13.55 18.67 -1.26
C TYR A 7 14.83 18.51 -2.11
N ASN A 8 15.53 17.39 -2.01
CA ASN A 8 16.59 17.03 -2.95
C ASN A 8 15.97 16.67 -4.31
N PHE A 9 16.06 17.60 -5.26
CA PHE A 9 15.43 17.47 -6.59
C PHE A 9 15.95 16.27 -7.38
N TRP A 10 17.23 15.93 -7.28
CA TRP A 10 17.82 14.80 -8.01
C TRP A 10 17.28 13.47 -7.49
N VAL A 11 17.32 13.28 -6.17
CA VAL A 11 16.78 12.07 -5.54
C VAL A 11 15.27 11.97 -5.76
N ALA A 12 14.54 13.08 -5.68
CA ALA A 12 13.10 13.09 -5.94
C ALA A 12 12.76 12.71 -7.40
N ALA A 13 13.54 13.18 -8.36
CA ALA A 13 13.36 12.83 -9.78
C ALA A 13 13.65 11.35 -10.02
N GLU A 14 14.71 10.80 -9.44
CA GLU A 14 15.03 9.37 -9.49
C GLU A 14 13.91 8.52 -8.89
N LYS A 15 13.44 8.86 -7.68
CA LYS A 15 12.34 8.14 -7.02
C LYS A 15 11.03 8.22 -7.81
N MET A 16 10.77 9.34 -8.47
CA MET A 16 9.60 9.46 -9.36
C MET A 16 9.75 8.56 -10.59
N ALA A 17 10.92 8.51 -11.21
CA ALA A 17 11.17 7.63 -12.34
C ALA A 17 11.03 6.15 -11.94
N ASP A 18 11.58 5.76 -10.79
CA ASP A 18 11.47 4.39 -10.28
C ASP A 18 10.02 4.03 -9.95
N TYR A 19 9.26 4.93 -9.33
CA TYR A 19 7.83 4.74 -9.11
C TYR A 19 7.09 4.38 -10.41
N TRP A 20 7.37 5.10 -11.51
CA TRP A 20 6.72 4.82 -12.80
C TRP A 20 7.19 3.51 -13.45
N LYS A 21 8.44 3.09 -13.23
CA LYS A 21 8.94 1.77 -13.69
C LYS A 21 8.23 0.65 -12.94
N GLU A 22 8.24 0.69 -11.60
CA GLU A 22 7.56 -0.30 -10.76
C GLU A 22 6.07 -0.37 -11.09
N ARG A 23 5.43 0.78 -11.29
CA ARG A 23 4.03 0.84 -11.71
C ARG A 23 3.81 0.16 -13.07
N LYS A 24 4.74 0.32 -14.01
CA LYS A 24 4.68 -0.36 -15.31
C LYS A 24 4.85 -1.87 -15.18
N ASP A 25 5.75 -2.32 -14.32
CA ASP A 25 5.99 -3.74 -14.10
C ASP A 25 4.79 -4.42 -13.41
N ILE A 26 4.12 -3.71 -12.51
CA ILE A 26 2.96 -4.22 -11.78
C ILE A 26 1.69 -4.26 -12.65
N PHE A 27 1.36 -3.18 -13.35
CA PHE A 27 0.09 -3.08 -14.10
C PHE A 27 0.21 -3.53 -15.57
N GLY A 28 1.43 -3.62 -16.08
CA GLY A 28 1.73 -3.87 -17.49
C GLY A 28 1.69 -2.60 -18.35
N PRO A 29 2.15 -2.71 -19.62
CA PRO A 29 2.39 -1.56 -20.49
C PRO A 29 1.14 -0.75 -20.87
N ASP A 30 -0.05 -1.34 -20.81
CA ASP A 30 -1.29 -0.70 -21.29
C ASP A 30 -2.15 -0.09 -20.18
N ARG A 31 -1.84 -0.40 -18.92
CA ARG A 31 -2.64 0.02 -17.76
C ARG A 31 -1.89 0.91 -16.78
N PHE A 32 -0.56 0.90 -16.79
CA PHE A 32 0.24 1.59 -15.77
C PHE A 32 0.06 3.11 -15.72
N TYR A 33 -0.49 3.74 -16.75
CA TYR A 33 -0.77 5.18 -16.79
C TYR A 33 -2.22 5.53 -16.42
N ARG A 34 -3.12 4.54 -16.31
CA ARG A 34 -4.54 4.76 -16.00
C ARG A 34 -4.73 5.15 -14.52
N PRO A 35 -5.80 5.81 -14.11
CA PRO A 35 -6.06 6.11 -12.70
C PRO A 35 -6.16 4.85 -11.84
N LEU A 36 -5.65 4.88 -10.60
CA LEU A 36 -5.98 3.87 -9.58
C LEU A 36 -7.28 4.29 -8.91
N SER A 37 -8.39 3.65 -9.32
CA SER A 37 -9.73 3.97 -8.87
C SER A 37 -10.50 2.67 -8.64
N LEU A 38 -11.27 2.60 -7.57
CA LEU A 38 -12.19 1.49 -7.33
C LEU A 38 -13.36 1.49 -8.32
N TRP A 39 -13.72 2.66 -8.81
CA TRP A 39 -14.88 2.88 -9.67
C TRP A 39 -14.48 3.09 -11.13
N GLY A 40 -15.36 2.66 -12.02
CA GLY A 40 -15.18 2.77 -13.47
C GLY A 40 -14.38 1.62 -14.09
N ASP A 41 -14.49 1.54 -15.41
CA ASP A 41 -13.85 0.52 -16.24
C ASP A 41 -12.45 0.96 -16.71
N ASP A 42 -12.21 2.27 -16.80
CA ASP A 42 -10.93 2.87 -17.19
C ASP A 42 -9.98 3.06 -16.00
N THR A 43 -9.74 1.99 -15.23
CA THR A 43 -8.76 1.98 -14.13
C THR A 43 -7.60 1.03 -14.41
N ALA A 44 -6.47 1.29 -13.75
CA ALA A 44 -5.35 0.36 -13.74
C ALA A 44 -5.66 -0.93 -12.94
N LEU A 45 -6.54 -0.88 -11.93
CA LEU A 45 -6.83 -2.01 -11.05
C LEU A 45 -7.57 -3.14 -11.77
N SER A 46 -7.06 -4.36 -11.66
CA SER A 46 -7.74 -5.57 -12.11
C SER A 46 -9.00 -5.85 -11.26
N PRO A 47 -9.96 -6.63 -11.77
CA PRO A 47 -11.09 -7.10 -10.97
C PRO A 47 -10.65 -7.85 -9.71
N ALA A 48 -9.61 -8.68 -9.80
CA ALA A 48 -9.05 -9.40 -8.66
C ALA A 48 -8.52 -8.45 -7.58
N ALA A 49 -7.74 -7.42 -7.97
CA ALA A 49 -7.25 -6.43 -7.02
C ALA A 49 -8.38 -5.66 -6.33
N LYS A 50 -9.47 -5.35 -7.06
CA LYS A 50 -10.66 -4.72 -6.47
C LYS A 50 -11.32 -5.64 -5.43
N GLU A 51 -11.38 -6.94 -5.67
CA GLU A 51 -11.90 -7.91 -4.69
C GLU A 51 -11.00 -8.05 -3.45
N VAL A 52 -9.67 -7.97 -3.62
CA VAL A 52 -8.72 -7.90 -2.48
C VAL A 52 -8.97 -6.66 -1.62
N LEU A 53 -9.19 -5.50 -2.24
CA LEU A 53 -9.48 -4.26 -1.51
C LEU A 53 -10.83 -4.33 -0.77
N LYS A 54 -11.85 -4.95 -1.37
CA LYS A 54 -13.17 -5.13 -0.75
C LYS A 54 -13.16 -6.15 0.39
N SER A 55 -12.27 -7.14 0.37
CA SER A 55 -12.25 -8.19 1.40
C SER A 55 -11.78 -7.69 2.77
N GLY A 56 -11.18 -6.50 2.83
CA GLY A 56 -10.56 -5.98 4.05
C GLY A 56 -9.11 -6.42 4.24
N PHE A 57 -8.50 -7.08 3.25
CA PHE A 57 -7.10 -7.52 3.29
C PHE A 57 -6.15 -6.37 3.67
N PHE A 58 -6.44 -5.16 3.16
CA PHE A 58 -5.81 -3.91 3.57
C PHE A 58 -6.83 -3.07 4.33
N THR A 59 -6.73 -3.04 5.66
CA THR A 59 -7.64 -2.24 6.48
C THR A 59 -6.92 -1.02 7.06
N PRO A 60 -7.37 0.21 6.77
CA PRO A 60 -6.84 1.39 7.43
C PRO A 60 -7.17 1.35 8.93
N LEU A 61 -6.20 1.75 9.73
CA LEU A 61 -6.33 1.85 11.19
C LEU A 61 -6.34 3.32 11.61
N PRO A 62 -6.83 3.61 12.84
CA PRO A 62 -6.63 4.92 13.45
C PRO A 62 -5.14 5.30 13.50
N LEU A 63 -4.87 6.61 13.54
CA LEU A 63 -3.51 7.11 13.69
C LEU A 63 -2.84 6.54 14.95
N ASP A 64 -1.54 6.27 14.85
CA ASP A 64 -0.78 5.84 16.01
C ASP A 64 -0.47 7.02 16.96
N LYS A 65 0.19 6.73 18.09
CA LYS A 65 0.58 7.76 19.08
C LYS A 65 1.58 8.80 18.55
N PHE A 66 2.15 8.59 17.36
CA PHE A 66 3.05 9.51 16.66
C PHE A 66 2.36 10.19 15.47
N HIS A 67 1.03 10.10 15.38
CA HIS A 67 0.22 10.66 14.28
C HIS A 67 0.63 10.13 12.90
N ARG A 68 1.04 8.86 12.82
CA ARG A 68 1.33 8.17 11.56
C ARG A 68 0.09 7.47 11.08
N ALA A 69 -0.14 7.51 9.76
CA ALA A 69 -1.15 6.68 9.13
C ALA A 69 -0.79 5.20 9.34
N ALA A 70 -1.77 4.37 9.70
CA ALA A 70 -1.53 2.96 9.97
C ALA A 70 -2.50 2.11 9.15
N PHE A 71 -2.05 0.93 8.76
CA PHE A 71 -2.90 -0.07 8.14
C PHE A 71 -2.46 -1.47 8.56
N ILE A 72 -3.39 -2.41 8.51
CA ILE A 72 -3.13 -3.82 8.76
C ILE A 72 -3.27 -4.63 7.47
N PHE A 73 -2.33 -5.55 7.28
CA PHE A 73 -2.40 -6.65 6.34
C PHE A 73 -2.98 -7.84 7.08
N ASP A 74 -4.25 -8.12 6.86
CA ASP A 74 -4.91 -9.23 7.53
C ASP A 74 -5.09 -10.41 6.57
N ARG A 75 -4.32 -11.47 6.83
CA ARG A 75 -4.31 -12.69 6.03
C ARG A 75 -5.56 -13.55 6.25
N ASP A 76 -6.26 -13.37 7.36
CA ASP A 76 -7.44 -14.15 7.70
C ASP A 76 -8.66 -13.69 6.87
N PHE A 77 -8.62 -12.46 6.32
CA PHE A 77 -9.59 -11.97 5.32
C PHE A 77 -9.26 -12.46 3.89
N SER A 78 -8.90 -13.75 3.79
CA SER A 78 -8.51 -14.36 2.53
C SER A 78 -9.73 -14.56 1.61
N SER A 79 -9.84 -13.75 0.56
CA SER A 79 -10.63 -14.11 -0.61
C SER A 79 -9.76 -14.94 -1.57
N PRO A 80 -10.33 -15.75 -2.48
CA PRO A 80 -9.52 -16.43 -3.50
C PRO A 80 -8.64 -15.47 -4.32
N ALA A 81 -9.09 -14.22 -4.51
CA ALA A 81 -8.31 -13.18 -5.16
C ALA A 81 -7.10 -12.70 -4.34
N SER A 82 -7.13 -12.84 -3.01
CA SER A 82 -6.01 -12.46 -2.14
C SER A 82 -4.85 -13.47 -2.14
N GLU A 83 -5.06 -14.67 -2.68
CA GLU A 83 -3.96 -15.62 -2.92
C GLU A 83 -3.09 -15.17 -4.10
N ASP A 84 -3.65 -14.43 -5.06
CA ASP A 84 -2.92 -13.88 -6.19
C ASP A 84 -1.97 -12.75 -5.73
N PHE A 85 -0.68 -13.00 -5.90
CA PHE A 85 0.37 -12.03 -5.58
C PHE A 85 0.26 -10.76 -6.42
N ALA A 86 -0.09 -10.87 -7.71
CA ALA A 86 -0.22 -9.71 -8.59
C ALA A 86 -1.39 -8.82 -8.15
N ALA A 87 -2.55 -9.43 -7.87
CA ALA A 87 -3.71 -8.72 -7.35
C ALA A 87 -3.42 -8.01 -6.01
N ARG A 88 -2.67 -8.65 -5.10
CA ARG A 88 -2.24 -8.02 -3.84
C ARG A 88 -1.30 -6.84 -4.06
N LEU A 89 -0.38 -6.94 -5.02
CA LEU A 89 0.56 -5.86 -5.31
C LEU A 89 -0.12 -4.65 -5.96
N GLU A 90 -1.05 -4.90 -6.89
CA GLU A 90 -1.93 -3.85 -7.44
C GLU A 90 -2.75 -3.16 -6.34
N ALA A 91 -3.37 -3.95 -5.46
CA ALA A 91 -4.14 -3.44 -4.32
C ALA A 91 -3.27 -2.65 -3.33
N LEU A 92 -2.06 -3.12 -3.03
CA LEU A 92 -1.11 -2.42 -2.16
C LEU A 92 -0.75 -1.03 -2.71
N LEU A 93 -0.51 -0.91 -4.02
CA LEU A 93 -0.26 0.39 -4.65
C LEU A 93 -1.46 1.34 -4.53
N TYR A 94 -2.69 0.84 -4.66
CA TYR A 94 -3.89 1.64 -4.40
C TYR A 94 -3.96 2.09 -2.93
N THR A 95 -3.70 1.20 -1.98
CA THR A 95 -3.66 1.55 -0.55
C THR A 95 -2.63 2.63 -0.26
N PHE A 96 -1.43 2.55 -0.86
CA PHE A 96 -0.44 3.62 -0.75
C PHE A 96 -0.92 4.94 -1.33
N GLN A 97 -1.57 4.93 -2.50
CA GLN A 97 -2.13 6.16 -3.08
C GLN A 97 -3.12 6.84 -2.12
N VAL A 98 -4.07 6.07 -1.58
CA VAL A 98 -5.07 6.59 -0.63
C VAL A 98 -4.39 7.13 0.63
N MET A 99 -3.39 6.43 1.17
CA MET A 99 -2.67 6.91 2.35
C MET A 99 -1.92 8.21 2.08
N PHE A 100 -1.30 8.36 0.91
CA PHE A 100 -0.59 9.58 0.55
C PHE A 100 -1.50 10.77 0.23
N GLU A 101 -2.83 10.62 0.30
CA GLU A 101 -3.77 11.76 0.30
C GLU A 101 -3.87 12.44 1.68
N SER A 102 -3.38 11.82 2.75
CA SER A 102 -3.33 12.41 4.09
C SER A 102 -2.03 13.19 4.31
N ASP A 103 -2.17 14.44 4.76
CA ASP A 103 -1.05 15.31 5.13
C ASP A 103 -0.20 14.69 6.27
N GLU A 104 -0.85 13.99 7.19
CA GLU A 104 -0.20 13.27 8.30
C GLU A 104 0.68 12.14 7.78
N ALA A 105 0.20 11.37 6.80
CA ALA A 105 0.99 10.30 6.19
C ALA A 105 2.19 10.85 5.41
N ILE A 106 2.02 11.96 4.71
CA ILE A 106 3.12 12.62 3.98
C ILE A 106 4.19 13.13 4.95
N ARG A 107 3.79 13.71 6.10
CA ARG A 107 4.71 14.36 7.04
C ARG A 107 5.35 13.39 8.04
N ASN A 108 4.57 12.47 8.59
CA ASN A 108 4.99 11.58 9.67
C ASN A 108 5.30 10.16 9.17
N GLY A 109 5.02 9.87 7.90
CA GLY A 109 5.10 8.54 7.32
C GLY A 109 3.91 7.67 7.72
N PHE A 110 4.04 6.36 7.46
CA PHE A 110 3.02 5.38 7.76
C PHE A 110 3.60 4.11 8.39
N VAL A 111 2.73 3.27 8.95
CA VAL A 111 3.07 1.97 9.53
C VAL A 111 2.16 0.89 8.96
N GLY A 112 2.78 -0.14 8.39
CA GLY A 112 2.10 -1.38 8.05
C GLY A 112 2.26 -2.40 9.17
N LEU A 113 1.15 -3.01 9.60
CA LEU A 113 1.11 -4.10 10.58
C LEU A 113 0.69 -5.38 9.88
N VAL A 114 1.36 -6.49 10.13
CA VAL A 114 0.88 -7.80 9.65
C VAL A 114 0.08 -8.44 10.77
N ALA A 115 -1.18 -8.80 10.51
CA ALA A 115 -1.97 -9.54 11.47
C ALA A 115 -1.27 -10.88 11.78
N PRO A 116 -1.13 -11.27 13.06
CA PRO A 116 -0.63 -12.58 13.39
C PRO A 116 -1.60 -13.64 12.86
N GLU A 117 -1.08 -14.70 12.27
CA GLU A 117 -1.90 -15.83 11.84
C GLU A 117 -2.59 -16.44 13.08
N CYS A 118 -3.92 -16.52 13.06
CA CYS A 118 -4.67 -17.11 14.16
C CYS A 118 -4.56 -18.64 14.14
N GLU A 119 -3.37 -19.17 14.45
CA GLU A 119 -3.26 -20.57 14.85
C GLU A 119 -3.92 -20.73 16.24
N GLY A 120 -4.96 -21.54 16.33
CA GLY A 120 -5.88 -21.62 17.46
C GLY A 120 -5.24 -21.39 18.85
N VAL A 121 -5.81 -20.41 19.56
CA VAL A 121 -5.62 -20.09 20.99
C VAL A 121 -4.32 -19.31 21.32
N VAL A 122 -4.54 -18.04 21.69
CA VAL A 122 -3.59 -17.00 22.15
C VAL A 122 -2.93 -16.17 21.04
N CYS A 123 -3.65 -15.15 20.55
CA CYS A 123 -3.08 -14.07 19.76
C CYS A 123 -2.12 -13.24 20.64
N SER A 124 -0.81 -13.46 20.50
CA SER A 124 0.20 -12.46 20.83
C SER A 124 0.49 -11.66 19.56
N PRO A 125 0.33 -10.33 19.53
CA PRO A 125 0.65 -9.55 18.35
C PRO A 125 2.17 -9.52 18.16
N SER A 126 2.69 -10.32 17.23
CA SER A 126 4.05 -10.12 16.74
C SER A 126 4.06 -8.87 15.86
N LEU A 127 4.49 -7.74 16.44
CA LEU A 127 4.70 -6.49 15.72
C LEU A 127 5.90 -6.64 14.77
N ALA A 128 5.67 -7.18 13.57
CA ALA A 128 6.58 -6.95 12.45
C ALA A 128 6.36 -5.51 11.96
N SER A 129 7.13 -4.56 12.51
CA SER A 129 7.16 -3.20 12.00
C SER A 129 7.99 -3.16 10.73
N PHE A 130 7.33 -3.06 9.57
CA PHE A 130 8.01 -2.63 8.36
C PHE A 130 8.19 -1.11 8.44
N ARG A 131 9.39 -0.66 8.83
CA ARG A 131 9.81 0.71 8.58
C ARG A 131 10.22 0.80 7.12
N PHE A 132 9.36 1.36 6.27
CA PHE A 132 9.85 2.05 5.07
C PHE A 132 10.43 3.39 5.53
N GLY A 133 11.61 3.32 6.14
CA GLY A 133 12.43 4.50 6.38
C GLY A 133 13.12 4.83 5.07
N MET A 134 12.95 6.05 4.59
CA MET A 134 13.96 6.55 3.68
C MET A 134 15.27 6.64 4.45
N SER A 135 16.27 5.91 3.98
CA SER A 135 17.59 5.82 4.58
C SER A 135 18.29 7.19 4.60
N GLU A 136 18.87 7.50 5.77
CA GLU A 136 19.84 8.59 6.02
C GLU A 136 21.11 8.45 5.16
#